data_AF-A0A0E0FFF7-F1
#
_entry.id   AF-A0A0E0FFF7-F1
#
_cell.length_a   1.000
_cell.length_b   1.000
_cell.length_c   1.000
_cell.angle_alpha   90.00
_cell.angle_beta   90.00
_cell.angle_gamma   90.00
#
_symmetry.space_group_name_H-M   'P 1'
#
loop_
_entity.id
_entity.type
_entity.pdbx_description
1 polymer ?
#
loop_
_entity_poly.entity_id
_entity_poly.type
_entity_poly.pdbx_seq_one_letter_code
_entity_poly.pdbx_strand_id
1 'polypeptide(L)'
;MGRDQAAAAVMHEKVKLFIGVLALQFLLAGFHIVSRAALNMGISKIVFIAYRNLISLALLAPFAYFLEKKDRPPLTFSLLVEFFLLALCGITANQGFYLLGLYHLSPTYASAIQNTVPAITFAMAAVLRLEQVDLGKRHGVAKVVGTVVSIGGATVITLYKGLPLFNHNLNIKSLSSSSLILNWTLGCVFILGHCLSWSGWMVLQVPVLKRYPARLSVLSLTCIFGLLQFLVIAAFTEEDLSRWKVNSGSELFTILYAGLVASGVAFALQIWCIDRGGPLFTAVFQPVQTVAVAVMAAIILGDQLYSGGIIGAVLIVIGLYFVLWGKSEEKKSKNNLQDQSSVQGGGGDDIRRHLLGQEDASRKDEEAAVTDELA
;
A
#
# COMPACT_ATOMS: atom_id res chain seq x y z
N MET A 1 -34.53 0.41 11.33
CA MET A 1 -33.33 -0.24 10.76
C MET A 1 -32.17 0.04 11.70
N GLY A 2 -32.05 -0.80 12.72
CA GLY A 2 -31.25 -0.54 13.92
C GLY A 2 -29.85 -1.13 13.83
N ARG A 3 -28.94 -0.55 14.62
CA ARG A 3 -27.53 -0.90 14.91
C ARG A 3 -26.94 -2.20 14.32
N ASP A 4 -27.62 -3.34 14.34
CA ASP A 4 -27.14 -4.61 13.79
C ASP A 4 -26.89 -4.58 12.27
N GLN A 5 -27.74 -3.88 11.50
CA GLN A 5 -27.52 -3.72 10.05
C GLN A 5 -26.30 -2.83 9.76
N ALA A 6 -26.08 -1.81 10.59
CA ALA A 6 -24.91 -0.93 10.48
C ALA A 6 -23.62 -1.68 10.89
N ALA A 7 -23.67 -2.49 11.95
CA ALA A 7 -22.54 -3.31 12.40
C ALA A 7 -22.16 -4.36 11.34
N ALA A 8 -23.15 -5.04 10.74
CA ALA A 8 -22.93 -5.98 9.65
C ALA A 8 -22.32 -5.31 8.42
N ALA A 9 -22.79 -4.11 8.04
CA ALA A 9 -22.23 -3.34 6.94
C ALA A 9 -20.76 -2.94 7.18
N VAL A 10 -20.43 -2.48 8.39
CA VAL A 10 -19.06 -2.12 8.78
C VAL A 10 -18.14 -3.34 8.79
N MET A 11 -18.62 -4.49 9.29
CA MET A 11 -17.85 -5.73 9.27
C MET A 11 -17.58 -6.19 7.83
N HIS A 12 -18.60 -6.16 6.98
CA HIS A 12 -18.49 -6.51 5.57
C HIS A 12 -17.49 -5.61 4.83
N GLU A 13 -17.46 -4.30 5.10
CA GLU A 13 -16.48 -3.39 4.50
C GLU A 13 -15.04 -3.68 4.96
N LYS A 14 -14.85 -4.01 6.25
CA LYS A 14 -13.53 -4.42 6.77
C LYS A 14 -13.04 -5.72 6.12
N VAL A 15 -13.91 -6.71 5.96
CA VAL A 15 -13.57 -7.98 5.30
C VAL A 15 -13.20 -7.74 3.84
N LYS A 16 -13.97 -6.93 3.11
CA LYS A 16 -13.65 -6.54 1.72
C LYS A 16 -12.28 -5.87 1.63
N LEU A 17 -11.97 -4.94 2.52
CA LEU A 17 -10.68 -4.26 2.55
C LEU A 17 -9.53 -5.24 2.81
N PHE A 18 -9.71 -6.18 3.74
CA PHE A 18 -8.71 -7.20 4.04
C PHE A 18 -8.47 -8.14 2.84
N ILE A 19 -9.54 -8.66 2.24
CA ILE A 19 -9.46 -9.49 1.02
C ILE A 19 -8.80 -8.72 -0.13
N GLY A 20 -9.16 -7.45 -0.30
CA GLY A 20 -8.59 -6.58 -1.33
C GLY A 20 -7.09 -6.40 -1.16
N VAL A 21 -6.60 -6.16 0.06
CA VAL A 21 -5.16 -6.05 0.30
C VAL A 21 -4.46 -7.39 0.10
N LEU A 22 -5.03 -8.51 0.53
CA LEU A 22 -4.43 -9.83 0.26
C LEU A 22 -4.32 -10.11 -1.24
N ALA A 23 -5.41 -9.89 -1.99
CA ALA A 23 -5.40 -10.03 -3.45
C ALA A 23 -4.34 -9.14 -4.09
N LEU A 24 -4.23 -7.88 -3.66
CA LEU A 24 -3.17 -6.96 -4.11
C LEU A 24 -1.78 -7.56 -3.93
N GLN A 25 -1.46 -8.06 -2.72
CA GLN A 25 -0.15 -8.66 -2.43
C GLN A 25 0.14 -9.88 -3.31
N PHE A 26 -0.86 -10.72 -3.60
CA PHE A 26 -0.71 -11.86 -4.51
C PHE A 26 -0.48 -11.45 -5.96
N LEU A 27 -1.20 -10.45 -6.47
CA LEU A 27 -1.00 -9.93 -7.84
C LEU A 27 0.41 -9.34 -8.00
N LEU A 28 0.87 -8.58 -7.00
CA LEU A 28 2.22 -8.01 -6.99
C LEU A 28 3.30 -9.09 -6.81
N ALA A 29 3.03 -10.14 -6.03
CA ALA A 29 3.94 -11.27 -5.91
C ALA A 29 4.14 -11.99 -7.26
N GLY A 30 3.07 -12.19 -8.04
CA GLY A 30 3.18 -12.78 -9.38
C GLY A 30 4.01 -11.90 -10.33
N PHE A 31 3.89 -10.58 -10.20
CA PHE A 31 4.70 -9.63 -10.97
C PHE A 31 6.20 -9.76 -10.72
N HIS A 32 6.64 -10.17 -9.51
CA HIS A 32 8.05 -10.45 -9.24
C HIS A 32 8.60 -11.57 -10.12
N ILE A 33 7.83 -12.64 -10.28
CA ILE A 33 8.22 -13.81 -11.08
C ILE A 33 8.20 -13.47 -12.56
N VAL A 34 7.12 -12.81 -13.02
CA VAL A 34 6.96 -12.41 -14.42
C VAL A 34 8.04 -11.41 -14.85
N SER A 35 8.37 -10.43 -14.00
CA SER A 35 9.44 -9.48 -14.29
C SER A 35 10.80 -10.16 -14.36
N ARG A 36 11.05 -11.14 -13.48
CA ARG A 36 12.27 -11.95 -13.55
C ARG A 36 12.35 -12.75 -14.85
N ALA A 37 11.26 -13.38 -15.25
CA ALA A 37 11.19 -14.10 -16.52
C ALA A 37 11.45 -13.16 -17.71
N ALA A 38 10.84 -11.97 -17.73
CA ALA A 38 11.07 -10.93 -18.74
C ALA A 38 12.56 -10.52 -18.83
N LEU A 39 13.21 -10.30 -17.69
CA LEU A 39 14.64 -9.97 -17.66
C LEU A 39 15.51 -11.12 -18.16
N ASN A 40 15.16 -12.38 -17.83
CA ASN A 40 15.89 -13.55 -18.29
C ASN A 40 15.75 -13.78 -19.81
N MET A 41 14.62 -13.36 -20.41
CA MET A 41 14.44 -13.34 -21.87
C MET A 41 15.18 -12.19 -22.56
N GLY A 42 15.80 -11.28 -21.81
CA GLY A 42 16.57 -10.17 -22.36
C GLY A 42 15.73 -8.98 -22.82
N ILE A 43 14.45 -8.90 -22.43
CA ILE A 43 13.59 -7.74 -22.75
C ILE A 43 14.23 -6.48 -22.15
N SER A 44 14.29 -5.40 -22.94
CA SER A 44 14.76 -4.10 -22.43
C SER A 44 13.90 -3.66 -21.24
N LYS A 45 14.56 -3.20 -20.16
CA LYS A 45 13.90 -2.72 -18.94
C LYS A 45 13.03 -1.49 -19.24
N ILE A 46 13.52 -0.62 -20.11
CA ILE A 46 12.83 0.62 -20.50
C ILE A 46 11.61 0.30 -21.36
N VAL A 47 11.80 -0.52 -22.40
CA VAL A 47 10.71 -0.95 -23.30
C VAL A 47 9.63 -1.71 -22.54
N PHE A 48 10.02 -2.63 -21.64
CA PHE A 48 9.08 -3.38 -20.81
C PHE A 48 8.19 -2.45 -19.97
N ILE A 49 8.79 -1.41 -19.37
CA ILE A 49 8.02 -0.43 -18.57
C ILE A 49 7.14 0.44 -19.46
N ALA A 50 7.62 0.86 -20.64
CA ALA A 50 6.81 1.63 -21.59
C ALA A 50 5.55 0.84 -21.99
N TYR A 51 5.70 -0.43 -22.41
CA TYR A 51 4.55 -1.27 -22.74
C TYR A 51 3.64 -1.54 -21.54
N ARG A 52 4.21 -1.81 -20.36
CA ARG A 52 3.45 -1.98 -19.12
C ARG A 52 2.51 -0.80 -18.86
N ASN A 53 3.01 0.44 -18.98
CA ASN A 53 2.19 1.64 -18.73
C ASN A 53 1.23 1.94 -19.88
N LEU A 54 1.61 1.67 -21.13
CA LEU A 54 0.71 1.80 -22.28
C LEU A 54 -0.50 0.85 -22.17
N ILE A 55 -0.27 -0.41 -21.83
CA ILE A 55 -1.33 -1.42 -21.66
C ILE A 55 -2.20 -1.09 -20.45
N SER A 56 -1.58 -0.68 -19.33
CA SER A 56 -2.32 -0.23 -18.16
C SER A 56 -3.20 0.98 -18.47
N LEU A 57 -2.69 1.94 -19.23
CA LEU A 57 -3.46 3.10 -19.68
C LEU A 57 -4.62 2.68 -20.60
N ALA A 58 -4.38 1.80 -21.56
CA ALA A 58 -5.42 1.29 -22.45
C ALA A 58 -6.54 0.57 -21.68
N LEU A 59 -6.20 -0.11 -20.58
CA LEU A 59 -7.18 -0.72 -19.69
C LEU A 59 -7.91 0.33 -18.86
N LEU A 60 -7.20 1.24 -18.18
CA LEU A 60 -7.77 2.13 -17.17
C LEU A 60 -8.50 3.34 -17.76
N ALA A 61 -8.05 3.90 -18.87
CA ALA A 61 -8.59 5.13 -19.43
C ALA A 61 -10.09 5.04 -19.80
N PRO A 62 -10.60 3.95 -20.40
CA PRO A 62 -12.02 3.78 -20.65
C PRO A 62 -12.84 3.81 -19.35
N PHE A 63 -12.44 3.05 -18.33
CA PHE A 63 -13.16 3.03 -17.04
C PHE A 63 -13.09 4.39 -16.34
N ALA A 64 -11.92 5.04 -16.36
CA ALA A 64 -11.78 6.38 -15.84
C ALA A 64 -12.78 7.34 -16.52
N TYR A 65 -12.88 7.30 -17.85
CA TYR A 65 -13.79 8.17 -18.60
C TYR A 65 -15.26 7.85 -18.31
N PHE A 66 -15.67 6.60 -18.40
CA PHE A 66 -17.08 6.24 -18.28
C PHE A 66 -17.60 6.28 -16.83
N LEU A 67 -16.78 5.88 -15.85
CA LEU A 67 -17.19 5.80 -14.45
C LEU A 67 -17.02 7.11 -13.70
N GLU A 68 -15.96 7.89 -13.99
CA GLU A 68 -15.58 9.03 -13.15
C GLU A 68 -15.76 10.40 -13.83
N LYS A 69 -16.30 10.48 -15.06
CA LYS A 69 -16.44 11.78 -15.76
C LYS A 69 -17.14 12.88 -14.97
N LYS A 70 -18.06 12.52 -14.08
CA LYS A 70 -18.83 13.45 -13.24
C LYS A 70 -18.08 13.85 -11.96
N ASP A 71 -17.10 13.05 -11.56
CA ASP A 71 -16.37 13.22 -10.30
C ASP A 71 -15.05 13.98 -10.48
N ARG A 72 -14.74 14.42 -11.72
CA ARG A 72 -13.50 15.10 -12.08
C ARG A 72 -13.61 16.61 -11.91
N PRO A 73 -12.81 17.20 -11.01
CA PRO A 73 -12.56 18.64 -11.01
C PRO A 73 -11.86 19.08 -12.32
N PRO A 74 -11.93 20.38 -12.67
CA PRO A 74 -11.16 20.90 -13.79
C PRO A 74 -9.66 20.70 -13.58
N LEU A 75 -8.95 20.27 -14.62
CA LEU A 75 -7.49 20.12 -14.58
C LEU A 75 -6.83 21.50 -14.54
N THR A 76 -6.22 21.85 -13.41
CA THR A 76 -5.40 23.05 -13.25
C THR A 76 -3.94 22.73 -13.52
N PHE A 77 -3.13 23.75 -13.84
CA PHE A 77 -1.68 23.56 -14.00
C PHE A 77 -1.02 22.97 -12.75
N SER A 78 -1.44 23.40 -11.55
CA SER A 78 -0.95 22.84 -10.28
C SER A 78 -1.21 21.33 -10.18
N LEU A 79 -2.41 20.87 -10.58
CA LEU A 79 -2.74 19.44 -10.58
C LEU A 79 -1.92 18.68 -11.62
N LEU A 80 -1.66 19.25 -12.79
CA LEU A 80 -0.81 18.63 -13.80
C LEU A 80 0.63 18.44 -13.28
N VAL A 81 1.18 19.42 -12.58
CA VAL A 81 2.50 19.30 -11.93
C VAL A 81 2.47 18.22 -10.85
N GLU A 82 1.42 18.18 -10.02
CA GLU A 82 1.26 17.12 -9.01
C GLU A 82 1.20 15.73 -9.66
N PHE A 83 0.44 15.55 -10.74
CA PHE A 83 0.38 14.26 -11.46
C PHE A 83 1.71 13.90 -12.13
N PHE A 84 2.43 14.87 -12.67
CA PHE A 84 3.77 14.65 -13.23
C PHE A 84 4.75 14.18 -12.16
N LEU A 85 4.78 14.82 -10.99
CA LEU A 85 5.62 14.43 -9.86
C LEU A 85 5.20 13.07 -9.28
N LEU A 86 3.89 12.83 -9.20
CA LEU A 86 3.34 11.54 -8.76
C LEU A 86 3.73 10.41 -9.72
N ALA A 87 3.77 10.68 -11.03
CA ALA A 87 4.26 9.74 -12.04
C ALA A 87 5.77 9.54 -11.97
N LEU A 88 6.53 10.61 -11.75
CA LEU A 88 7.98 10.52 -11.58
C LEU A 88 8.33 9.61 -10.39
N CYS A 89 7.61 9.75 -9.28
CA CYS A 89 7.77 8.94 -8.09
C CYS A 89 7.22 7.52 -8.28
N GLY A 90 5.94 7.38 -8.64
CA GLY A 90 5.20 6.13 -8.64
C GLY A 90 5.37 5.23 -9.87
N ILE A 91 5.84 5.80 -10.99
CA ILE A 91 6.08 5.07 -12.24
C ILE A 91 7.56 5.08 -12.57
N THR A 92 8.16 6.24 -12.81
CA THR A 92 9.55 6.32 -13.32
C THR A 92 10.58 5.82 -12.34
N ALA A 93 10.68 6.45 -11.17
CA ALA A 93 11.61 6.04 -10.13
C ALA A 93 11.23 4.65 -9.60
N ASN A 94 9.97 4.45 -9.22
CA ASN A 94 9.48 3.19 -8.68
C ASN A 94 9.73 1.97 -9.60
N GLN A 95 9.26 2.00 -10.85
CA GLN A 95 9.38 0.86 -11.76
C GLN A 95 10.78 0.72 -12.34
N GLY A 96 11.47 1.83 -12.60
CA GLY A 96 12.84 1.84 -13.11
C GLY A 96 13.81 1.23 -12.11
N PHE A 97 13.81 1.73 -10.87
CA PHE A 97 14.65 1.19 -9.80
C PHE A 97 14.30 -0.27 -9.48
N TYR A 98 13.03 -0.65 -9.57
CA TYR A 98 12.64 -2.05 -9.39
C TYR A 98 13.31 -2.98 -10.40
N LEU A 99 13.23 -2.69 -11.69
CA LEU A 99 13.83 -3.57 -12.72
C LEU A 99 15.35 -3.55 -12.70
N LEU A 100 15.97 -2.40 -12.39
CA LEU A 100 17.42 -2.31 -12.21
C LEU A 100 17.87 -3.13 -10.99
N GLY A 101 17.14 -3.05 -9.87
CA GLY A 101 17.42 -3.85 -8.68
C GLY A 101 17.21 -5.34 -8.91
N LEU A 102 16.08 -5.72 -9.52
CA LEU A 102 15.75 -7.11 -9.83
C LEU A 102 16.73 -7.71 -10.83
N TYR A 103 17.32 -6.92 -11.73
CA TYR A 103 18.37 -7.41 -12.63
C TYR A 103 19.56 -7.99 -11.86
N HIS A 104 19.92 -7.40 -10.71
CA HIS A 104 21.03 -7.84 -9.88
C HIS A 104 20.63 -8.76 -8.70
N LEU A 105 19.37 -8.75 -8.26
CA LEU A 105 18.89 -9.48 -7.06
C LEU A 105 17.76 -10.45 -7.38
N SER A 106 17.73 -11.64 -6.77
CA SER A 106 16.60 -12.58 -6.93
C SER A 106 15.25 -11.96 -6.54
N PRO A 107 14.12 -12.46 -7.07
CA PRO A 107 12.79 -11.97 -6.71
C PRO A 107 12.55 -11.99 -5.21
N THR A 108 13.03 -13.05 -4.54
CA THR A 108 12.97 -13.25 -3.09
C THR A 108 13.78 -12.20 -2.33
N TYR A 109 14.99 -11.87 -2.79
CA TYR A 109 15.79 -10.80 -2.19
C TYR A 109 15.13 -9.42 -2.36
N ALA A 110 14.64 -9.13 -3.57
CA ALA A 110 13.97 -7.86 -3.85
C ALA A 110 12.70 -7.67 -3.00
N SER A 111 11.86 -8.71 -2.90
CA SER A 111 10.65 -8.64 -2.05
C SER A 111 11.00 -8.53 -0.57
N ALA A 112 12.08 -9.17 -0.12
CA ALA A 112 12.49 -9.10 1.26
C ALA A 112 12.94 -7.67 1.67
N ILE A 113 13.70 -6.96 0.82
CA ILE A 113 14.07 -5.55 1.04
C ILE A 113 12.83 -4.65 1.03
N GLN A 114 11.81 -4.96 0.20
CA GLN A 114 10.55 -4.21 0.18
C GLN A 114 9.80 -4.23 1.50
N ASN A 115 10.09 -5.14 2.44
CA ASN A 115 9.51 -5.08 3.78
C ASN A 115 9.95 -3.87 4.61
N THR A 116 10.86 -3.03 4.09
CA THR A 116 11.14 -1.69 4.63
C THR A 116 10.06 -0.65 4.25
N VAL A 117 9.23 -0.91 3.23
CA VAL A 117 8.13 -0.02 2.77
C VAL A 117 7.19 0.40 3.91
N PRO A 118 6.69 -0.48 4.81
CA PRO A 118 5.88 -0.06 5.95
C PRO A 118 6.55 1.01 6.83
N ALA A 119 7.85 0.85 7.13
CA ALA A 119 8.60 1.80 7.96
C ALA A 119 8.81 3.14 7.24
N ILE A 120 9.18 3.11 5.96
CA ILE A 120 9.36 4.32 5.16
C ILE A 120 8.00 5.04 5.00
N THR A 121 6.94 4.31 4.68
CA THR A 121 5.57 4.83 4.56
C THR A 121 5.10 5.47 5.87
N PHE A 122 5.36 4.82 7.01
CA PHE A 122 5.04 5.38 8.33
C PHE A 122 5.79 6.69 8.59
N ALA A 123 7.10 6.72 8.36
CA ALA A 123 7.91 7.92 8.55
C ALA A 123 7.41 9.08 7.67
N MET A 124 7.14 8.81 6.39
CA MET A 124 6.62 9.82 5.47
C MET A 124 5.20 10.29 5.85
N ALA A 125 4.31 9.37 6.23
CA ALA A 125 2.95 9.71 6.67
C ALA A 125 2.96 10.54 7.96
N ALA A 126 3.89 10.27 8.88
CA ALA A 126 4.08 11.06 10.09
C ALA A 126 4.59 12.48 9.77
N VAL A 127 5.59 12.61 8.89
CA VAL A 127 6.11 13.92 8.43
C VAL A 127 5.02 14.76 7.77
N LEU A 128 4.18 14.15 6.93
CA LEU A 128 3.05 14.82 6.28
C LEU A 128 1.80 14.96 7.17
N ARG A 129 1.88 14.56 8.44
CA ARG A 129 0.77 14.58 9.42
C ARG A 129 -0.51 13.87 8.93
N LEU A 130 -0.35 12.83 8.10
CA LEU A 130 -1.45 11.99 7.62
C LEU A 130 -1.84 10.91 8.65
N GLU A 131 -0.93 10.56 9.56
CA GLU A 131 -1.17 9.57 10.61
C GLU A 131 -0.75 10.15 11.96
N GLN A 132 -1.65 10.12 12.95
CA GLN A 132 -1.33 10.52 14.31
C GLN A 132 -0.80 9.32 15.09
N VAL A 133 0.47 9.40 15.47
CA VAL A 133 1.15 8.35 16.21
C VAL A 133 1.21 8.77 17.68
N ASP A 134 0.29 8.23 18.47
CA ASP A 134 0.35 8.36 19.92
C ASP A 134 1.13 7.20 20.52
N LEU A 135 2.45 7.37 20.63
CA LEU A 135 3.35 6.40 21.26
C LEU A 135 3.13 6.28 22.79
N GLY A 136 2.38 7.20 23.39
CA GLY A 136 2.01 7.14 24.81
C GLY A 136 0.94 6.08 25.11
N LYS A 137 0.26 5.55 24.09
CA LYS A 137 -0.82 4.57 24.25
C LYS A 137 -0.40 3.17 23.82
N ARG A 138 -0.85 2.16 24.58
CA ARG A 138 -0.53 0.73 24.37
C ARG A 138 -0.85 0.23 22.95
N HIS A 139 -1.90 0.75 22.32
CA HIS A 139 -2.27 0.42 20.94
C HIS A 139 -1.31 1.05 19.90
N GLY A 140 -0.71 2.20 20.19
CA GLY A 140 0.33 2.82 19.34
C GLY A 140 1.62 2.03 19.39
N VAL A 141 2.06 1.65 20.59
CA VAL A 141 3.23 0.79 20.81
C VAL A 141 3.06 -0.57 20.13
N ALA A 142 1.90 -1.22 20.25
CA ALA A 142 1.64 -2.52 19.62
C ALA A 142 1.80 -2.48 18.09
N LYS A 143 1.37 -1.40 17.42
CA LYS A 143 1.55 -1.25 15.97
C LYS A 143 3.01 -1.07 15.59
N VAL A 144 3.77 -0.28 16.36
CA VAL A 144 5.20 -0.06 16.12
C VAL A 144 5.97 -1.35 16.33
N VAL A 145 5.77 -2.04 17.46
CA VAL A 145 6.42 -3.32 17.76
C VAL A 145 6.05 -4.39 16.73
N GLY A 146 4.77 -4.51 16.38
CA GLY A 146 4.34 -5.44 15.32
C GLY A 146 5.00 -5.16 13.98
N THR A 147 5.16 -3.88 13.63
CA THR A 147 5.88 -3.45 12.43
C THR A 147 7.37 -3.83 12.49
N VAL A 148 8.04 -3.57 13.62
CA VAL A 148 9.46 -3.92 13.82
C VAL A 148 9.66 -5.44 13.77
N VAL A 149 8.77 -6.22 14.37
CA VAL A 149 8.83 -7.70 14.34
C VAL A 149 8.61 -8.23 12.92
N SER A 150 7.68 -7.66 12.14
CA SER A 150 7.51 -8.00 10.72
C SER A 150 8.74 -7.66 9.88
N ILE A 151 9.36 -6.50 10.11
CA ILE A 151 10.61 -6.08 9.45
C ILE A 151 11.76 -7.01 9.84
N GLY A 152 11.84 -7.40 11.11
CA GLY A 152 12.80 -8.39 11.59
C GLY A 152 12.62 -9.74 10.91
N GLY A 153 11.37 -10.22 10.81
CA GLY A 153 11.04 -11.45 10.09
C GLY A 153 11.47 -11.43 8.63
N ALA A 154 11.16 -10.34 7.93
CA ALA A 154 11.62 -10.11 6.57
C ALA A 154 13.16 -10.04 6.44
N THR A 155 13.82 -9.39 7.39
CA THR A 155 15.28 -9.27 7.43
C THR A 155 15.94 -10.64 7.62
N VAL A 156 15.32 -11.53 8.41
CA VAL A 156 15.74 -12.93 8.56
C VAL A 156 15.61 -13.69 7.23
N ILE A 157 14.55 -13.47 6.45
CA ILE A 157 14.43 -14.05 5.09
C ILE A 157 15.62 -13.61 4.21
N THR A 158 16.02 -12.33 4.29
CA THR A 158 17.11 -11.76 3.47
C THR A 158 18.49 -12.25 3.91
N LEU A 159 18.78 -12.18 5.21
CA LEU A 159 20.15 -12.31 5.74
C LEU A 159 20.48 -13.72 6.21
N TYR A 160 19.47 -14.53 6.53
CA TYR A 160 19.66 -15.88 7.04
C TYR A 160 19.26 -16.90 5.97
N LYS A 161 20.24 -17.36 5.18
CA LYS A 161 20.03 -18.49 4.25
C LYS A 161 19.79 -19.81 5.02
N GLY A 162 20.44 -20.05 6.14
CA GLY A 162 20.34 -21.38 6.79
C GLY A 162 20.64 -22.54 5.81
N LEU A 163 20.16 -23.75 6.10
CA LEU A 163 20.33 -24.90 5.18
C LEU A 163 19.29 -24.84 4.05
N PRO A 164 19.67 -25.23 2.80
CA PRO A 164 18.70 -25.48 1.76
C PRO A 164 17.81 -26.66 2.16
N LEU A 165 16.49 -26.50 2.02
CA LEU A 165 15.51 -27.50 2.45
C LEU A 165 15.41 -28.68 1.47
N PHE A 166 15.85 -28.50 0.22
CA PHE A 166 15.89 -29.54 -0.80
C PHE A 166 17.34 -29.84 -1.19
N ASN A 167 17.74 -31.10 -0.98
CA ASN A 167 19.12 -31.54 -1.06
C ASN A 167 19.55 -31.78 -2.52
N HIS A 168 20.52 -31.01 -3.01
CA HIS A 168 21.41 -31.45 -4.08
C HIS A 168 22.83 -31.02 -3.71
N ASN A 169 23.71 -32.01 -3.58
CA ASN A 169 25.13 -31.87 -3.25
C ASN A 169 25.77 -30.70 -4.01
N LEU A 170 26.12 -29.60 -3.35
CA LEU A 170 26.94 -28.57 -3.97
C LEU A 170 27.99 -28.02 -3.00
N ASN A 171 29.22 -28.35 -3.39
CA ASN A 171 30.50 -27.86 -2.90
C ASN A 171 30.50 -26.32 -2.97
N ILE A 172 30.41 -25.63 -1.82
CA ILE A 172 30.44 -24.17 -1.74
C ILE A 172 31.87 -23.69 -2.02
N LYS A 173 32.23 -23.54 -3.29
CA LYS A 173 33.34 -22.66 -3.68
C LYS A 173 32.88 -21.23 -3.51
N SER A 174 33.08 -20.69 -2.30
CA SER A 174 33.07 -19.25 -2.05
C SER A 174 34.26 -18.60 -2.76
N LEU A 175 34.07 -18.24 -4.02
CA LEU A 175 34.94 -17.28 -4.70
C LEU A 175 34.10 -16.02 -4.92
N SER A 176 33.94 -15.22 -3.86
CA SER A 176 33.29 -13.91 -3.99
C SER A 176 34.24 -12.96 -4.73
N SER A 177 34.02 -12.79 -6.04
CA SER A 177 34.69 -11.73 -6.80
C SER A 177 34.16 -10.36 -6.36
N SER A 178 35.03 -9.36 -6.30
CA SER A 178 34.66 -7.98 -5.94
C SER A 178 33.54 -7.43 -6.86
N SER A 179 33.52 -7.83 -8.13
CA SER A 179 32.46 -7.46 -9.08
C SER A 179 31.08 -8.05 -8.75
N LEU A 180 31.02 -9.28 -8.22
CA LEU A 180 29.76 -9.90 -7.81
C LEU A 180 29.17 -9.19 -6.59
N ILE A 181 30.03 -8.81 -5.63
CA ILE A 181 29.62 -8.01 -4.46
C ILE A 181 29.10 -6.65 -4.91
N LEU A 182 29.82 -5.95 -5.80
CA LEU A 182 29.42 -4.63 -6.29
C LEU A 182 28.05 -4.68 -7.00
N ASN A 183 27.83 -5.66 -7.88
CA ASN A 183 26.55 -5.85 -8.57
C ASN A 183 25.42 -6.12 -7.58
N TRP A 184 25.65 -6.98 -6.58
CA TRP A 184 24.65 -7.26 -5.54
C TRP A 184 24.33 -6.01 -4.71
N THR A 185 25.34 -5.25 -4.28
CA THR A 185 25.16 -3.99 -3.54
C THR A 185 24.39 -2.96 -4.35
N LEU A 186 24.71 -2.81 -5.64
CA LEU A 186 24.00 -1.92 -6.55
C LEU A 186 22.52 -2.33 -6.68
N GLY A 187 22.26 -3.63 -6.74
CA GLY A 187 20.92 -4.19 -6.69
C GLY A 187 20.15 -3.77 -5.43
N CYS A 188 20.78 -3.86 -4.26
CA CYS A 188 20.18 -3.43 -2.99
C CYS A 188 19.87 -1.93 -2.97
N VAL A 189 20.79 -1.09 -3.46
CA VAL A 189 20.59 0.37 -3.56
C VAL A 189 19.40 0.70 -4.46
N PHE A 190 19.28 0.05 -5.62
CA PHE A 190 18.14 0.25 -6.49
C PHE A 190 16.84 -0.22 -5.85
N ILE A 191 16.79 -1.40 -5.20
CA ILE A 191 15.56 -1.82 -4.51
C ILE A 191 15.20 -0.88 -3.36
N LEU A 192 16.15 -0.32 -2.62
CA LEU A 192 15.88 0.71 -1.62
C LEU A 192 15.31 1.99 -2.25
N GLY A 193 15.85 2.43 -3.39
CA GLY A 193 15.29 3.55 -4.16
C GLY A 193 13.85 3.28 -4.63
N HIS A 194 13.57 2.05 -5.05
CA HIS A 194 12.22 1.57 -5.35
C HIS A 194 11.30 1.64 -4.12
N CYS A 195 11.75 1.17 -2.94
CA CYS A 195 10.96 1.22 -1.70
C CYS A 195 10.61 2.66 -1.31
N LEU A 196 11.59 3.57 -1.37
CA LEU A 196 11.39 4.98 -1.09
C LEU A 196 10.37 5.62 -2.06
N SER A 197 10.51 5.32 -3.34
CA SER A 197 9.61 5.83 -4.39
C SER A 197 8.20 5.26 -4.25
N TRP A 198 8.05 3.98 -3.93
CA TRP A 198 6.75 3.36 -3.74
C TRP A 198 6.05 3.89 -2.48
N SER A 199 6.74 3.98 -1.34
CA SER A 199 6.22 4.62 -0.13
C SER A 199 5.80 6.07 -0.39
N GLY A 200 6.64 6.83 -1.10
CA GLY A 200 6.34 8.21 -1.47
C GLY A 200 5.10 8.31 -2.34
N TRP A 201 4.97 7.44 -3.34
CA TRP A 201 3.79 7.39 -4.19
C TRP A 201 2.51 7.09 -3.39
N MET A 202 2.52 6.08 -2.51
CA MET A 202 1.37 5.73 -1.68
C MET A 202 0.93 6.89 -0.77
N VAL A 203 1.91 7.59 -0.18
CA VAL A 203 1.67 8.69 0.76
C VAL A 203 1.21 9.96 0.05
N LEU A 204 1.88 10.36 -1.04
CA LEU A 204 1.56 11.56 -1.81
C LEU A 204 0.24 11.44 -2.58
N GLN A 205 -0.20 10.23 -2.90
CA GLN A 205 -1.50 9.98 -3.52
C GLN A 205 -2.68 10.44 -2.64
N VAL A 206 -2.55 10.39 -1.31
CA VAL A 206 -3.62 10.75 -0.37
C VAL A 206 -4.07 12.22 -0.52
N PRO A 207 -3.19 13.24 -0.42
CA PRO A 207 -3.60 14.62 -0.62
C PRO A 207 -4.06 14.92 -2.06
N VAL A 208 -3.48 14.26 -3.06
CA VAL A 208 -3.91 14.40 -4.47
C VAL A 208 -5.35 13.94 -4.64
N LEU A 209 -5.72 12.78 -4.08
CA LEU A 209 -7.10 12.26 -4.16
C LEU A 209 -8.12 13.10 -3.39
N LYS A 210 -7.69 13.85 -2.37
CA LYS A 210 -8.56 14.84 -1.72
C LYS A 210 -8.89 16.01 -2.65
N ARG A 211 -7.94 16.42 -3.51
CA ARG A 211 -8.12 17.50 -4.48
C ARG A 211 -8.79 17.04 -5.78
N TYR A 212 -8.55 15.77 -6.16
CA TYR A 212 -9.04 15.16 -7.39
C TYR A 212 -9.62 13.76 -7.09
N PRO A 213 -10.90 13.67 -6.67
CA PRO A 213 -11.49 12.45 -6.12
C PRO A 213 -11.90 11.40 -7.17
N ALA A 214 -11.11 11.26 -8.25
CA ALA A 214 -11.33 10.33 -9.35
C ALA A 214 -10.12 9.39 -9.50
N ARG A 215 -10.19 8.21 -8.85
CA ARG A 215 -9.06 7.29 -8.63
C ARG A 215 -8.49 6.73 -9.93
N LEU A 216 -9.35 6.20 -10.80
CA LEU A 216 -8.94 5.62 -12.07
C LEU A 216 -8.38 6.70 -13.01
N SER A 217 -8.89 7.91 -12.90
CA SER A 217 -8.43 9.08 -13.63
C SER A 217 -7.04 9.53 -13.13
N VAL A 218 -6.81 9.58 -11.81
CA VAL A 218 -5.47 9.82 -11.23
C VAL A 218 -4.49 8.76 -11.72
N LEU A 219 -4.84 7.47 -11.67
CA LEU A 219 -3.97 6.41 -12.18
C LEU A 219 -3.70 6.56 -13.68
N SER A 220 -4.73 6.83 -14.49
CA SER A 220 -4.59 7.00 -15.93
C SER A 220 -3.67 8.18 -16.27
N LEU A 221 -3.83 9.33 -15.60
CA LEU A 221 -2.95 10.49 -15.77
C LEU A 221 -1.52 10.20 -15.32
N THR A 222 -1.36 9.48 -14.21
CA THR A 222 -0.05 9.04 -13.71
C THR A 222 0.62 8.09 -14.72
N CYS A 223 -0.13 7.18 -15.35
CA CYS A 223 0.36 6.31 -16.42
C CYS A 223 0.73 7.10 -17.69
N ILE A 224 -0.04 8.13 -18.07
CA ILE A 224 0.28 9.01 -19.21
C ILE A 224 1.61 9.72 -18.97
N PHE A 225 1.76 10.41 -17.84
CA PHE A 225 2.99 11.13 -17.52
C PHE A 225 4.17 10.18 -17.34
N GLY A 226 3.96 9.01 -16.72
CA GLY A 226 5.00 8.00 -16.55
C GLY A 226 5.45 7.41 -17.88
N LEU A 227 4.52 7.13 -18.80
CA LEU A 227 4.82 6.71 -20.16
C LEU A 227 5.63 7.79 -20.89
N LEU A 228 5.22 9.06 -20.82
CA LEU A 228 5.96 10.17 -21.43
C LEU A 228 7.39 10.26 -20.87
N GLN A 229 7.55 10.20 -19.55
CA GLN A 229 8.85 10.21 -18.88
C GLN A 229 9.74 9.05 -19.36
N PHE A 230 9.20 7.84 -19.49
CA PHE A 230 9.95 6.69 -20.01
C PHE A 230 10.24 6.76 -21.50
N LEU A 231 9.37 7.34 -22.32
CA LEU A 231 9.64 7.58 -23.73
C LEU A 231 10.79 8.58 -23.91
N VAL A 232 10.84 9.62 -23.06
CA VAL A 232 11.98 10.55 -23.04
C VAL A 232 13.26 9.81 -22.63
N ILE A 233 13.24 9.01 -21.56
CA ILE A 233 14.39 8.20 -21.17
C ILE A 233 14.82 7.27 -22.30
N ALA A 234 13.88 6.56 -22.93
CA ALA A 234 14.14 5.65 -24.03
C ALA A 234 14.80 6.35 -25.22
N ALA A 235 14.40 7.58 -25.54
CA ALA A 235 15.02 8.35 -26.61
C ALA A 235 16.54 8.59 -26.39
N PHE A 236 17.02 8.57 -25.14
CA PHE A 236 18.43 8.71 -24.81
C PHE A 236 19.14 7.38 -24.52
N THR A 237 18.42 6.33 -24.13
CA THR A 237 19.03 5.07 -23.67
C THR A 237 18.79 3.88 -24.59
N GLU A 238 17.80 3.95 -25.47
CA GLU A 238 17.37 2.86 -26.36
C GLU A 238 17.40 3.34 -27.83
N GLU A 239 18.61 3.49 -28.37
CA GLU A 239 18.83 3.91 -29.76
C GLU A 239 18.45 2.82 -30.78
N ASP A 240 18.53 1.54 -30.36
CA ASP A 240 18.21 0.41 -31.22
C ASP A 240 16.70 0.07 -31.18
N LEU A 241 16.00 0.48 -32.25
CA LEU A 241 14.56 0.21 -32.43
C LEU A 241 14.22 -1.29 -32.47
N SER A 242 15.20 -2.18 -32.72
CA SER A 242 14.96 -3.62 -32.67
C SER A 242 14.53 -4.11 -31.28
N ARG A 243 14.94 -3.39 -30.21
CA ARG A 243 14.57 -3.67 -28.81
C ARG A 243 13.09 -3.52 -28.51
N TRP A 244 12.35 -2.80 -29.37
CA TRP A 244 10.90 -2.61 -29.26
C TRP A 244 10.12 -3.76 -29.91
N LYS A 245 10.77 -4.64 -30.68
CA LYS A 245 10.11 -5.80 -31.27
C LYS A 245 9.87 -6.86 -30.20
N VAL A 246 8.62 -7.33 -30.12
CA VAL A 246 8.25 -8.49 -29.30
C VAL A 246 8.50 -9.73 -30.14
N ASN A 247 9.45 -10.57 -29.73
CA ASN A 247 9.97 -11.65 -30.57
C ASN A 247 9.30 -13.00 -30.30
N SER A 248 8.59 -13.14 -29.17
CA SER A 248 8.00 -14.41 -28.75
C SER A 248 6.66 -14.22 -28.02
N GLY A 249 5.84 -15.27 -28.04
CA GLY A 249 4.58 -15.31 -27.28
C GLY A 249 4.80 -15.22 -25.77
N SER A 250 5.93 -15.71 -25.27
CA SER A 250 6.33 -15.57 -23.86
C SER A 250 6.67 -14.13 -23.50
N GLU A 251 7.40 -13.41 -24.34
CA GLU A 251 7.64 -11.97 -24.14
C GLU A 251 6.31 -11.21 -24.09
N LEU A 252 5.43 -11.45 -25.06
CA LEU A 252 4.10 -10.84 -25.11
C LEU A 252 3.30 -11.13 -23.82
N PHE A 253 3.29 -12.38 -23.36
CA PHE A 253 2.62 -12.76 -22.12
C PHE A 253 3.15 -11.98 -20.92
N THR A 254 4.47 -11.87 -20.75
CA THR A 254 5.05 -11.14 -19.62
C THR A 254 4.72 -9.65 -19.65
N ILE A 255 4.71 -9.04 -20.84
CA ILE A 255 4.35 -7.64 -21.06
C ILE A 255 2.85 -7.41 -20.76
N LEU A 256 1.97 -8.29 -21.25
CA LEU A 256 0.53 -8.21 -21.00
C LEU A 256 0.20 -8.39 -19.51
N TYR A 257 0.81 -9.35 -18.83
CA TYR A 257 0.63 -9.54 -17.40
C TYR A 257 1.09 -8.31 -16.61
N ALA A 258 2.27 -7.76 -16.94
CA ALA A 258 2.80 -6.56 -16.30
C ALA A 258 1.85 -5.37 -16.43
N GLY A 259 1.31 -5.14 -17.65
CA GLY A 259 0.42 -4.02 -17.92
C GLY A 259 -0.99 -4.21 -17.35
N LEU A 260 -1.65 -5.32 -17.68
CA LEU A 260 -3.04 -5.57 -17.29
C LEU A 260 -3.18 -5.87 -15.79
N VAL A 261 -2.36 -6.78 -15.29
CA VAL A 261 -2.50 -7.30 -13.92
C VAL A 261 -1.76 -6.41 -12.94
N ALA A 262 -0.46 -6.18 -13.14
CA ALA A 262 0.36 -5.50 -12.14
C ALA A 262 0.18 -3.98 -12.11
N SER A 263 -0.01 -3.33 -13.25
CA SER A 263 -0.26 -1.88 -13.31
C SER A 263 -1.73 -1.51 -13.45
N GLY A 264 -2.53 -2.29 -14.19
CA GLY A 264 -3.96 -2.04 -14.33
C GLY A 264 -4.73 -2.40 -13.06
N VAL A 265 -4.93 -3.70 -12.84
CA VAL A 265 -5.77 -4.21 -11.75
C VAL A 265 -5.15 -3.95 -10.38
N ALA A 266 -3.88 -4.28 -10.18
CA ALA A 266 -3.24 -4.17 -8.87
C ALA A 266 -3.11 -2.70 -8.43
N PHE A 267 -2.74 -1.75 -9.30
CA PHE A 267 -2.71 -0.34 -8.89
C PHE A 267 -4.11 0.24 -8.65
N ALA A 268 -5.14 -0.16 -9.43
CA ALA A 268 -6.53 0.20 -9.15
C ALA A 268 -7.01 -0.33 -7.79
N LEU A 269 -6.60 -1.55 -7.43
CA LEU A 269 -6.87 -2.12 -6.11
C LEU A 269 -6.07 -1.41 -5.01
N GLN A 270 -4.81 -1.07 -5.27
CA GLN A 270 -3.94 -0.35 -4.34
C GLN A 270 -4.51 1.03 -4.00
N ILE A 271 -4.88 1.83 -5.00
CA ILE A 271 -5.47 3.15 -4.77
C ILE A 271 -6.78 3.05 -3.98
N TRP A 272 -7.58 2.02 -4.24
CA TRP A 272 -8.79 1.74 -3.49
C TRP A 272 -8.51 1.34 -2.04
N CYS A 273 -7.52 0.48 -1.80
CA CYS A 273 -7.10 0.09 -0.45
C CYS A 273 -6.52 1.26 0.34
N ILE A 274 -5.73 2.13 -0.29
CA ILE A 274 -5.14 3.33 0.36
C ILE A 274 -6.25 4.30 0.75
N ASP A 275 -7.20 4.55 -0.15
CA ASP A 275 -8.32 5.44 0.13
C ASP A 275 -9.19 4.94 1.30
N ARG A 276 -9.44 3.63 1.40
CA ARG A 276 -10.29 3.04 2.45
C ARG A 276 -9.55 2.74 3.76
N GLY A 277 -8.30 2.31 3.67
CA GLY A 277 -7.52 1.81 4.80
C GLY A 277 -6.40 2.73 5.28
N GLY A 278 -5.98 3.68 4.45
CA GLY A 278 -4.78 4.49 4.61
C GLY A 278 -3.52 3.83 4.01
N PRO A 279 -2.51 4.62 3.64
CA PRO A 279 -1.29 4.12 3.00
C PRO A 279 -0.50 3.15 3.90
N LEU A 280 -0.40 3.43 5.20
CA LEU A 280 0.27 2.54 6.14
C LEU A 280 -0.43 1.18 6.25
N PHE A 281 -1.77 1.18 6.28
CA PHE A 281 -2.53 -0.07 6.35
C PHE A 281 -2.28 -0.96 5.14
N THR A 282 -2.19 -0.40 3.94
CA THR A 282 -1.85 -1.19 2.75
C THR A 282 -0.40 -1.68 2.83
N ALA A 283 0.53 -0.83 3.25
CA ALA A 283 1.95 -1.15 3.32
C ALA A 283 2.26 -2.29 4.31
N VAL A 284 1.61 -2.35 5.48
CA VAL A 284 1.90 -3.39 6.49
C VAL A 284 1.67 -4.83 6.01
N PHE A 285 0.98 -5.04 4.89
CA PHE A 285 0.79 -6.36 4.27
C PHE A 285 1.91 -6.78 3.32
N GLN A 286 2.91 -5.93 3.05
CA GLN A 286 4.09 -6.27 2.24
C GLN A 286 4.75 -7.62 2.58
N PRO A 287 4.81 -8.03 3.86
CA PRO A 287 5.34 -9.34 4.21
C PRO A 287 4.58 -10.52 3.60
N VAL A 288 3.26 -10.39 3.36
CA VAL A 288 2.46 -11.41 2.68
C VAL A 288 2.91 -11.59 1.23
N GLN A 289 3.17 -10.48 0.52
CA GLN A 289 3.76 -10.53 -0.83
C GLN A 289 5.10 -11.25 -0.80
N THR A 290 5.96 -10.98 0.20
CA THR A 290 7.27 -11.64 0.33
C THR A 290 7.15 -13.16 0.45
N VAL A 291 6.24 -13.65 1.30
CA VAL A 291 5.99 -15.09 1.44
C VAL A 291 5.48 -15.69 0.13
N ALA A 292 4.51 -15.02 -0.53
CA ALA A 292 3.99 -15.48 -1.81
C ALA A 292 5.08 -15.51 -2.91
N VAL A 293 5.96 -14.49 -2.96
CA VAL A 293 7.11 -14.45 -3.88
C VAL A 293 8.06 -15.60 -3.60
N ALA A 294 8.41 -15.88 -2.34
CA ALA A 294 9.32 -16.97 -1.99
C ALA A 294 8.76 -18.33 -2.44
N VAL A 295 7.48 -18.60 -2.19
CA VAL A 295 6.81 -19.84 -2.63
C VAL A 295 6.78 -19.95 -4.14
N MET A 296 6.36 -18.89 -4.85
CA MET A 296 6.28 -18.92 -6.31
C MET A 296 7.67 -18.99 -6.97
N ALA A 297 8.67 -18.29 -6.44
CA ALA A 297 10.04 -18.34 -6.94
C ALA A 297 10.63 -19.75 -6.78
N ALA A 298 10.37 -20.40 -5.64
CA ALA A 298 10.82 -21.76 -5.42
C ALA A 298 10.22 -22.77 -6.40
N ILE A 299 8.90 -22.69 -6.63
CA ILE A 299 8.18 -23.62 -7.51
C ILE A 299 8.49 -23.35 -8.99
N ILE A 300 8.52 -22.08 -9.41
CA ILE A 300 8.56 -21.70 -10.83
C ILE A 300 9.99 -21.47 -11.33
N LEU A 301 10.84 -20.84 -10.52
CA LEU A 301 12.21 -20.48 -10.91
C LEU A 301 13.25 -21.46 -10.37
N GLY A 302 12.86 -22.40 -9.50
CA GLY A 302 13.78 -23.31 -8.82
C GLY A 302 14.65 -22.61 -7.76
N ASP A 303 14.24 -21.43 -7.27
CA ASP A 303 14.95 -20.74 -6.18
C ASP A 303 14.98 -21.65 -4.94
N GLN A 304 16.15 -21.88 -4.36
CA GLN A 304 16.24 -22.73 -3.18
C GLN A 304 15.55 -22.06 -1.98
N LEU A 305 14.57 -22.76 -1.40
CA LEU A 305 14.01 -22.37 -0.11
C LEU A 305 14.98 -22.75 0.99
N TYR A 306 15.32 -21.73 1.74
CA TYR A 306 16.34 -21.68 2.76
C TYR A 306 15.65 -21.70 4.13
N SER A 307 16.21 -22.37 5.14
CA SER A 307 15.53 -22.54 6.44
C SER A 307 15.21 -21.22 7.15
N GLY A 308 15.92 -20.12 6.84
CA GLY A 308 15.55 -18.79 7.30
C GLY A 308 14.29 -18.19 6.66
N GLY A 309 13.85 -18.70 5.51
CA GLY A 309 12.56 -18.37 4.90
C GLY A 309 11.37 -18.78 5.77
N ILE A 310 11.43 -19.95 6.42
CA ILE A 310 10.36 -20.43 7.32
C ILE A 310 10.31 -19.59 8.59
N ILE A 311 11.47 -19.36 9.22
CA ILE A 311 11.58 -18.56 10.44
C ILE A 311 11.09 -17.13 10.19
N GLY A 312 11.51 -16.53 9.08
CA GLY A 312 11.07 -15.21 8.68
C GLY A 312 9.57 -15.14 8.40
N ALA A 313 8.99 -16.15 7.74
CA ALA A 313 7.55 -16.22 7.50
C ALA A 313 6.73 -16.30 8.81
N VAL A 314 7.19 -17.05 9.81
CA VAL A 314 6.55 -17.11 11.13
C VAL A 314 6.61 -15.76 11.85
N LEU A 315 7.78 -15.11 11.85
CA LEU A 315 7.96 -13.79 12.46
C LEU A 315 7.05 -12.73 11.82
N ILE A 316 6.88 -12.79 10.49
CA ILE A 316 5.95 -11.95 9.74
C ILE A 316 4.49 -12.13 10.21
N VAL A 317 4.03 -13.38 10.38
CA VAL A 317 2.66 -13.66 10.84
C VAL A 317 2.43 -13.10 12.24
N ILE A 318 3.42 -13.23 13.12
CA ILE A 318 3.37 -12.69 14.48
C ILE A 318 3.32 -11.15 14.45
N GLY A 319 4.16 -10.50 13.65
CA GLY A 319 4.17 -9.04 13.54
C GLY A 319 2.84 -8.48 12.98
N LEU A 320 2.28 -9.12 11.95
CA LEU A 320 0.96 -8.80 11.40
C LEU A 320 -0.17 -8.90 12.44
N TYR A 321 -0.14 -9.95 13.27
CA TYR A 321 -1.11 -10.12 14.35
C TYR A 321 -1.08 -8.93 15.33
N PHE A 322 0.10 -8.50 15.77
CA PHE A 322 0.24 -7.35 16.66
C PHE A 322 -0.25 -6.03 16.04
N VAL A 323 -0.01 -5.82 14.74
CA VAL A 323 -0.52 -4.63 14.03
C VAL A 323 -2.05 -4.62 13.98
N LEU A 324 -2.67 -5.76 13.63
CA LEU A 324 -4.12 -5.89 13.56
C LEU A 324 -4.77 -5.75 14.94
N TRP A 325 -4.17 -6.33 15.97
CA TRP A 325 -4.58 -6.18 17.35
C TRP A 325 -4.53 -4.70 17.78
N GLY A 326 -3.41 -4.01 17.54
CA GLY A 326 -3.25 -2.59 17.86
C GLY A 326 -4.28 -1.69 17.17
N LYS A 327 -4.63 -2.00 15.91
CA LYS A 327 -5.73 -1.29 15.22
C LYS A 327 -7.10 -1.58 15.81
N SER A 328 -7.35 -2.81 16.26
CA SER A 328 -8.61 -3.18 16.93
C SER A 328 -8.79 -2.41 18.24
N GLU A 329 -7.73 -2.33 19.05
CA GLU A 329 -7.74 -1.64 20.35
C GLU A 329 -7.83 -0.11 20.21
N GLU A 330 -7.17 0.49 19.22
CA GLU A 330 -7.33 1.92 18.96
C GLU A 330 -8.78 2.28 18.63
N LYS A 331 -9.47 1.45 17.84
CA LYS A 331 -10.89 1.66 17.51
C LYS A 331 -11.77 1.55 18.75
N LYS A 332 -11.53 0.55 19.62
CA LYS A 332 -12.25 0.44 20.90
C LYS A 332 -12.04 1.67 21.78
N SER A 333 -10.79 2.16 21.89
CA SER A 333 -10.48 3.36 22.68
C SER A 333 -11.18 4.61 22.14
N LYS A 334 -11.21 4.81 20.82
CA LYS A 334 -11.94 5.92 20.18
C LYS A 334 -13.45 5.87 20.43
N ASN A 335 -14.05 4.68 20.33
CA ASN A 335 -15.47 4.49 20.61
C ASN A 335 -15.80 4.78 22.09
N ASN A 336 -14.98 4.30 23.02
CA ASN A 336 -15.19 4.55 24.46
C ASN A 336 -15.09 6.03 24.82
N LEU A 337 -14.17 6.78 24.18
CA LEU A 337 -14.06 8.23 24.36
C LEU A 337 -15.28 8.97 23.81
N GLN A 338 -15.83 8.53 22.67
CA GLN A 338 -17.06 9.07 22.11
C GLN A 338 -18.28 8.81 23.03
N ASP A 339 -18.42 7.58 23.54
CA ASP A 339 -19.49 7.24 24.50
C ASP A 339 -19.36 7.99 25.83
N GLN A 340 -18.14 8.24 26.33
CA GLN A 340 -17.98 9.08 27.53
C GLN A 340 -18.35 10.54 27.26
N SER A 341 -17.96 11.10 26.10
CA SER A 341 -18.30 12.48 25.75
C SER A 341 -19.81 12.71 25.50
N SER A 342 -20.54 11.70 25.00
CA SER A 342 -21.99 11.78 24.81
C SER A 342 -22.75 11.66 26.14
N VAL A 343 -22.27 10.83 27.08
CA VAL A 343 -22.83 10.73 28.44
C VAL A 343 -22.58 12.02 29.23
N GLN A 344 -21.41 12.66 29.08
CA GLN A 344 -21.08 13.90 29.79
C GLN A 344 -21.78 15.14 29.18
N GLY A 345 -22.10 15.11 27.89
CA GLY A 345 -22.93 16.14 27.23
C GLY A 345 -24.43 16.04 27.54
N GLY A 346 -24.94 14.84 27.86
CA GLY A 346 -26.35 14.64 28.24
C GLY A 346 -26.69 15.07 29.68
N GLY A 347 -25.73 15.00 30.60
CA GLY A 347 -25.95 15.38 32.00
C GLY A 347 -26.21 16.87 32.23
N GLY A 348 -25.71 17.74 31.35
CA GLY A 348 -25.95 19.19 31.44
C GLY A 348 -27.37 19.59 31.04
N ASP A 349 -27.93 18.93 30.02
CA ASP A 349 -29.29 19.22 29.53
C ASP A 349 -30.38 18.67 30.45
N ASP A 350 -30.15 17.52 31.10
CA ASP A 350 -31.11 16.94 32.04
C ASP A 350 -31.18 17.76 33.35
N ILE A 351 -30.05 18.23 33.87
CA ILE A 351 -30.04 19.11 35.05
C ILE A 351 -30.70 20.45 34.71
N ARG A 352 -30.42 21.02 33.52
CA ARG A 352 -31.01 22.29 33.09
C ARG A 352 -32.51 22.18 32.84
N ARG A 353 -33.00 21.06 32.28
CA ARG A 353 -34.43 20.78 32.15
C ARG A 353 -35.12 20.55 33.49
N HIS A 354 -34.44 19.91 34.45
CA HIS A 354 -35.00 19.71 35.79
C HIS A 354 -35.11 21.02 36.57
N LEU A 355 -34.10 21.90 36.45
CA LEU A 355 -34.12 23.23 37.06
C LEU A 355 -35.17 24.15 36.42
N LEU A 356 -35.27 24.17 35.09
CA LEU A 356 -36.30 24.94 34.38
C LEU A 356 -37.72 24.42 34.65
N GLY A 357 -37.89 23.10 34.78
CA GLY A 357 -39.16 22.49 35.16
C GLY A 357 -39.59 22.77 36.61
N GLN A 358 -38.64 22.96 37.52
CA GLN A 358 -38.92 23.38 38.90
C GLN A 358 -39.25 24.88 39.00
N GLU A 359 -38.59 25.75 38.23
CA GLU A 359 -38.93 27.18 38.17
C GLU A 359 -40.32 27.42 37.57
N ASP A 360 -40.69 26.69 36.52
CA ASP A 360 -42.01 26.82 35.87
C ASP A 360 -43.16 26.27 36.75
N ALA A 361 -42.90 25.26 37.58
CA ALA A 361 -43.88 24.75 38.55
C ALA A 361 -44.08 25.73 39.71
N SER A 362 -42.99 26.26 40.28
CA SER A 362 -43.04 27.26 41.35
C SER A 362 -43.77 28.54 40.92
N ARG A 363 -43.59 28.98 39.67
CA ARG A 363 -44.24 30.20 39.16
C ARG A 363 -45.74 30.02 38.91
N LYS A 364 -46.18 28.80 38.55
CA LYS A 364 -47.60 28.46 38.40
C LYS A 364 -48.32 28.34 39.73
N ASP A 365 -47.65 27.85 40.77
CA ASP A 365 -48.21 27.77 42.12
C ASP A 365 -48.34 29.18 42.75
N GLU A 366 -47.40 30.10 42.46
CA GLU A 366 -47.51 31.53 42.83
C GLU A 366 -48.64 32.26 42.08
N GLU A 367 -48.80 32.04 40.76
CA GLU A 367 -49.90 32.64 39.99
C GLU A 367 -51.28 32.13 40.46
N ALA A 368 -51.39 30.84 40.80
CA ALA A 368 -52.64 30.26 41.31
C ALA A 368 -53.03 30.81 42.69
N ALA A 369 -52.05 31.02 43.58
CA ALA A 369 -52.28 31.60 44.91
C ALA A 369 -52.73 33.08 44.84
N VAL A 370 -52.21 33.85 43.88
CA VAL A 370 -52.60 35.26 43.69
C VAL A 370 -54.00 35.39 43.06
N THR A 371 -54.43 34.42 42.25
CA THR A 371 -55.79 34.42 41.68
C THR A 371 -56.88 34.05 42.68
N ASP A 372 -56.57 33.28 43.72
CA ASP A 372 -57.53 32.92 44.79
C ASP A 372 -57.70 34.03 45.84
N GLU A 373 -56.77 35.00 45.93
CA GLU A 373 -56.85 36.14 46.87
C GLU A 373 -57.63 37.35 46.29
N LEU A 374 -58.02 37.28 45.01
CA LEU A 374 -58.73 38.35 44.27
C LEU A 374 -60.15 37.96 43.82
N ALA A 375 -60.67 36.82 44.26
CA ALA A 375 -62.07 36.38 44.11
C ALA A 375 -62.79 36.41 45.46
#